data_AF-A0A0F9NX87-F1
#
_entry.id   AF-A0A0F9NX87-F1
#
_cell.length_a   1.000
_cell.length_b   1.000
_cell.length_c   1.000
_cell.angle_alpha   90.00
_cell.angle_beta   90.00
_cell.angle_gamma   90.00
#
_symmetry.space_group_name_H-M   'P 1'
#
loop_
_entity.id
_entity.type
_entity.pdbx_description
1 polymer ?
#
loop_
_entity_poly.entity_id
_entity_poly.type
_entity_poly.pdbx_seq_one_letter_code
_entity_poly.pdbx_strand_id
1 'polypeptide(L)'
;MTVGFVMLCHEALDRAAQVAGHWAANGCPVVIHVDKRVPQAAYDGLVAALARYDTIGFAPRYRCDWGAWSLVAASQGAAEMLLDRHAELRHVYLASGSCLPLRPMGELVDYLAQRPQVDFIESVTTQDVPWTKGGLD
;
A
#
# COMPACT_ATOMS: atom_id res chain seq x y z
N MET A 1 5.55 -6.30 -15.63
CA MET A 1 4.99 -6.43 -14.27
C MET A 1 3.61 -5.78 -14.29
N THR A 2 2.58 -6.38 -13.68
CA THR A 2 1.19 -5.88 -13.78
C THR A 2 0.66 -5.26 -12.49
N VAL A 3 1.38 -5.36 -11.38
CA VAL A 3 0.93 -4.90 -10.06
C VAL A 3 2.02 -4.14 -9.32
N GLY A 4 1.63 -3.03 -8.70
CA GLY A 4 2.44 -2.29 -7.73
C GLY A 4 1.69 -2.15 -6.40
N PHE A 5 2.41 -1.82 -5.34
CA PHE A 5 1.89 -1.79 -3.98
C PHE A 5 1.91 -0.39 -3.40
N VAL A 6 0.82 -0.02 -2.73
CA VAL A 6 0.78 1.09 -1.80
C VAL A 6 0.76 0.51 -0.39
N MET A 7 1.69 0.93 0.47
CA MET A 7 1.75 0.48 1.86
C MET A 7 1.57 1.66 2.81
N LEU A 8 0.58 1.60 3.70
CA LEU A 8 0.40 2.58 4.78
C LEU A 8 1.00 2.05 6.09
N CYS A 9 1.94 2.80 6.67
CA CYS A 9 2.65 2.43 7.88
C CYS A 9 2.53 3.51 8.97
N HIS A 10 2.48 3.09 10.23
CA HIS A 10 2.56 4.00 11.38
C HIS A 10 3.36 3.41 12.57
N GLU A 11 3.74 2.14 12.50
CA GLU A 11 4.50 1.41 13.53
C GLU A 11 5.19 0.17 12.92
N ALA A 12 5.97 -0.55 13.74
CA ALA A 12 6.65 -1.81 13.36
C ALA A 12 7.37 -1.73 12.00
N LEU A 13 8.11 -0.63 11.76
CA LEU A 13 8.66 -0.30 10.45
C LEU A 13 9.70 -1.32 9.97
N ASP A 14 10.36 -2.02 10.87
CA ASP A 14 11.27 -3.12 10.56
C ASP A 14 10.54 -4.28 9.85
N ARG A 15 9.32 -4.60 10.30
CA ARG A 15 8.45 -5.60 9.66
C ARG A 15 7.90 -5.11 8.34
N ALA A 16 7.46 -3.84 8.29
CA ALA A 16 7.05 -3.21 7.04
C ALA A 16 8.18 -3.24 5.99
N ALA A 17 9.43 -2.97 6.40
CA ALA A 17 10.59 -3.02 5.53
C ALA A 17 10.84 -4.43 4.95
N GLN A 18 10.64 -5.48 5.76
CA GLN A 18 10.78 -6.86 5.28
C GLN A 18 9.76 -7.19 4.20
N VAL A 19 8.50 -6.76 4.38
CA VAL A 19 7.43 -6.99 3.40
C VAL A 19 7.65 -6.18 2.13
N ALA A 20 7.93 -4.88 2.25
CA ALA A 20 8.20 -4.02 1.10
C ALA A 20 9.43 -4.51 0.31
N GLY A 21 10.50 -4.90 1.02
CA GLY A 21 11.68 -5.49 0.40
C GLY A 21 11.40 -6.84 -0.28
N HIS A 22 10.51 -7.65 0.27
CA HIS A 22 10.07 -8.91 -0.37
C HIS A 22 9.35 -8.64 -1.70
N TRP A 23 8.43 -7.68 -1.75
CA TRP A 23 7.76 -7.30 -2.99
C TRP A 23 8.72 -6.70 -4.02
N ALA A 24 9.59 -5.78 -3.58
CA ALA A 24 10.59 -5.16 -4.45
C ALA A 24 11.60 -6.17 -5.02
N ALA A 25 12.05 -7.13 -4.21
CA ALA A 25 12.93 -8.22 -4.66
C ALA A 25 12.25 -9.14 -5.69
N ASN A 26 10.92 -9.19 -5.72
CA ASN A 26 10.13 -9.89 -6.72
C ASN A 26 9.69 -8.97 -7.88
N GLY A 27 10.33 -7.80 -8.02
CA GLY A 27 10.12 -6.86 -9.13
C GLY A 27 8.85 -6.02 -9.04
N CYS A 28 8.13 -6.03 -7.91
CA CYS A 28 6.92 -5.22 -7.73
C CYS A 28 7.30 -3.85 -7.14
N PRO A 29 6.99 -2.74 -7.80
CA PRO A 29 7.23 -1.41 -7.22
C PRO A 29 6.34 -1.19 -6.00
N VAL A 30 6.87 -0.44 -5.03
CA VAL A 30 6.19 -0.17 -3.76
C VAL A 30 6.30 1.32 -3.44
N VAL A 31 5.18 1.98 -3.18
CA VAL A 31 5.16 3.31 -2.58
C VAL A 31 4.66 3.20 -1.14
N ILE A 32 5.45 3.71 -0.21
CA ILE A 32 5.18 3.65 1.23
C ILE A 32 4.78 5.04 1.72
N HIS A 33 3.63 5.13 2.35
CA HIS A 33 3.29 6.26 3.22
C HIS A 33 3.61 5.89 4.66
N VAL A 34 4.25 6.80 5.38
CA VAL A 34 4.51 6.68 6.82
C VAL A 34 3.85 7.85 7.53
N ASP A 35 2.98 7.55 8.51
CA ASP A 35 2.27 8.57 9.27
C ASP A 35 3.23 9.65 9.80
N LYS A 36 2.82 10.91 9.69
CA LYS A 36 3.61 12.07 10.12
C LYS A 36 3.87 12.11 11.62
N ARG A 37 3.14 11.35 12.44
CA ARG A 37 3.38 11.15 13.88
C ARG A 37 4.59 10.26 14.16
N VAL A 38 5.01 9.41 13.21
CA VAL A 38 6.21 8.59 13.35
C VAL A 38 7.44 9.50 13.52
N PRO A 39 8.28 9.28 14.54
CA PRO A 39 9.49 10.07 14.74
C PRO A 39 10.40 10.05 13.51
N GLN A 40 11.01 11.20 13.19
CA GLN A 40 11.83 11.34 12.00
C GLN A 40 12.96 10.31 11.92
N ALA A 41 13.63 10.02 13.05
CA ALA A 41 14.69 9.01 13.10
C ALA A 41 14.22 7.60 12.72
N ALA A 42 12.99 7.21 13.10
CA ALA A 42 12.43 5.91 12.73
C ALA A 42 12.08 5.86 11.23
N TYR A 43 11.53 6.96 10.70
CA TYR A 43 11.29 7.13 9.27
C TYR A 43 12.60 7.05 8.46
N ASP A 44 13.63 7.80 8.86
CA ASP A 44 14.93 7.81 8.19
C ASP A 44 15.59 6.42 8.23
N GLY A 45 15.43 5.69 9.34
CA GLY A 45 15.86 4.30 9.46
C GLY A 45 15.17 3.36 8.46
N LEU A 46 13.86 3.53 8.24
CA LEU A 46 13.12 2.78 7.22
C LEU A 46 13.61 3.13 5.81
N VAL A 47 13.78 4.41 5.50
CA VAL A 47 14.30 4.87 4.19
C VAL A 47 15.67 4.27 3.94
N ALA A 48 16.59 4.35 4.91
CA ALA A 48 17.93 3.79 4.79
C ALA A 48 17.91 2.27 4.61
N ALA A 49 17.06 1.54 5.34
CA ALA A 49 16.94 0.10 5.21
C ALA A 49 16.49 -0.35 3.81
N LEU A 50 15.69 0.47 3.13
CA LEU A 50 15.12 0.17 1.82
C LEU A 50 15.86 0.84 0.65
N ALA A 51 16.90 1.64 0.91
CA ALA A 51 17.63 2.42 -0.10
C ALA A 51 18.29 1.59 -1.22
N ARG A 52 18.43 0.29 -1.02
CA ARG A 52 18.94 -0.66 -2.02
C ARG A 52 17.93 -1.01 -3.13
N TYR A 53 16.67 -0.60 -2.99
CA TYR A 53 15.60 -0.90 -3.94
C TYR A 53 15.15 0.38 -4.66
N ASP A 54 15.55 0.54 -5.92
CA ASP A 54 15.18 1.72 -6.73
C ASP A 54 13.67 1.81 -7.04
N THR A 55 12.97 0.67 -6.93
CA THR A 55 11.52 0.54 -7.14
C THR A 55 10.69 0.87 -5.89
N ILE A 56 11.34 1.22 -4.77
CA ILE A 56 10.66 1.68 -3.56
C ILE A 56 10.64 3.22 -3.52
N GLY A 57 9.46 3.80 -3.34
CA GLY A 57 9.24 5.22 -3.14
C GLY A 57 8.60 5.53 -1.79
N PHE A 58 8.75 6.77 -1.32
CA PHE A 58 8.10 7.27 -0.11
C PHE A 58 7.20 8.45 -0.45
N ALA A 59 5.90 8.32 -0.16
CA ALA A 59 4.89 9.34 -0.44
C ALA A 59 4.95 10.51 0.57
N PRO A 60 4.33 11.67 0.24
CA PRO A 60 4.10 12.74 1.21
C PRO A 60 3.43 12.23 2.48
N ARG A 61 3.91 12.69 3.64
CA ARG A 61 3.47 12.20 4.95
C ARG A 61 2.29 13.02 5.49
N TYR A 62 1.21 12.31 5.79
CA TYR A 62 -0.01 12.86 6.42
C TYR A 62 -0.10 12.39 7.87
N ARG A 63 -0.71 13.19 8.75
CA ARG A 63 -1.16 12.70 10.06
C ARG A 63 -2.48 11.99 9.84
N CYS A 64 -2.57 10.71 10.18
CA CYS A 64 -3.75 9.91 9.95
C CYS A 64 -4.43 9.55 11.27
N ASP A 65 -5.76 9.71 11.28
CA ASP A 65 -6.63 9.22 12.35
C ASP A 65 -7.48 8.07 11.83
N TRP A 66 -7.81 7.15 12.74
CA TRP A 66 -8.62 5.99 12.41
C TRP A 66 -10.02 6.42 11.96
N GLY A 67 -10.47 5.89 10.82
CA GLY A 67 -11.77 6.22 10.22
C GLY A 67 -11.85 7.62 9.59
N ALA A 68 -10.77 8.40 9.58
CA ALA A 68 -10.76 9.75 9.04
C ALA A 68 -10.32 9.82 7.57
N TRP A 69 -10.73 10.89 6.88
CA TRP A 69 -10.34 11.19 5.50
C TRP A 69 -8.83 11.18 5.26
N SER A 70 -8.03 11.47 6.29
CA SER A 70 -6.57 11.42 6.23
C SER A 70 -6.01 10.09 5.73
N LEU A 71 -6.69 8.97 5.97
CA LEU A 71 -6.28 7.66 5.43
C LEU A 71 -6.55 7.57 3.92
N VAL A 72 -7.65 8.14 3.45
CA VAL A 72 -7.95 8.23 2.01
C VAL A 72 -6.93 9.12 1.32
N ALA A 73 -6.63 10.29 1.89
CA ALA A 73 -5.62 11.19 1.35
C ALA A 73 -4.21 10.55 1.28
N ALA A 74 -3.84 9.76 2.30
CA ALA A 74 -2.59 8.99 2.30
C ALA A 74 -2.56 7.92 1.20
N SER A 75 -3.64 7.15 1.04
CA SER A 75 -3.77 6.15 -0.02
C SER A 75 -3.71 6.77 -1.41
N GLN A 76 -4.45 7.87 -1.64
CA GLN A 76 -4.47 8.56 -2.93
C GLN A 76 -3.10 9.15 -3.28
N GLY A 77 -2.46 9.90 -2.37
CA GLY A 77 -1.15 10.50 -2.65
C GLY A 77 -0.06 9.45 -2.91
N ALA A 78 -0.12 8.29 -2.26
CA ALA A 78 0.79 7.19 -2.54
C ALA A 78 0.49 6.49 -3.88
N ALA A 79 -0.80 6.30 -4.22
CA ALA A 79 -1.21 5.71 -5.49
C ALA A 79 -0.89 6.62 -6.68
N GLU A 80 -1.11 7.93 -6.57
CA GLU A 80 -0.72 8.92 -7.57
C GLU A 80 0.78 8.83 -7.87
N MET A 81 1.61 8.88 -6.82
CA MET A 81 3.07 8.74 -6.97
C MET A 81 3.47 7.39 -7.59
N LEU A 82 2.79 6.30 -7.23
CA LEU A 82 3.06 4.97 -7.81
C LEU A 82 2.76 4.96 -9.31
N LEU A 83 1.60 5.48 -9.72
CA LEU A 83 1.15 5.50 -11.11
C LEU A 83 1.96 6.48 -11.97
N ASP A 84 2.35 7.62 -11.41
CA ASP A 84 3.22 8.60 -12.10
C ASP A 84 4.60 8.02 -12.41
N ARG A 85 5.14 7.18 -11.51
CA ARG A 85 6.46 6.56 -11.67
C ARG A 85 6.44 5.26 -12.48
N HIS A 86 5.29 4.60 -12.54
CA HIS A 86 5.13 3.27 -13.12
C HIS A 86 3.86 3.19 -13.98
N ALA A 87 3.86 3.90 -15.11
CA ALA A 87 2.73 3.95 -16.04
C ALA A 87 2.39 2.59 -16.69
N GLU A 88 3.28 1.60 -16.59
CA GLU A 88 3.07 0.24 -17.06
C GLU A 88 2.14 -0.61 -16.17
N LEU A 89 1.90 -0.18 -14.94
CA LEU A 89 1.09 -0.92 -13.97
C LEU A 89 -0.37 -1.04 -14.44
N ARG A 90 -0.98 -2.17 -14.10
CA ARG A 90 -2.40 -2.46 -14.41
C ARG A 90 -3.25 -2.56 -13.16
N HIS A 91 -2.63 -2.85 -12.02
CA HIS A 91 -3.29 -2.96 -10.72
C HIS A 91 -2.46 -2.27 -9.64
N VAL A 92 -3.15 -1.65 -8.69
CA VAL A 92 -2.58 -1.11 -7.46
C VAL A 92 -3.14 -1.92 -6.30
N TYR A 93 -2.26 -2.51 -5.50
CA TYR A 93 -2.63 -3.23 -4.28
C TYR A 93 -2.40 -2.32 -3.07
N LEU A 94 -3.46 -2.01 -2.31
CA LEU A 94 -3.37 -1.27 -1.07
C LEU A 94 -3.18 -2.23 0.13
N ALA A 95 -2.11 -2.02 0.89
CA ALA A 95 -1.77 -2.81 2.08
C ALA A 95 -1.43 -1.90 3.27
N SER A 96 -1.52 -2.44 4.48
CA SER A 96 -0.93 -1.84 5.67
C SER A 96 0.45 -2.44 5.96
N GLY A 97 1.23 -1.79 6.82
CA GLY A 97 2.49 -2.35 7.35
C GLY A 97 2.32 -3.65 8.16
N SER A 98 1.09 -4.03 8.51
CA SER A 98 0.78 -5.29 9.20
C SER A 98 0.37 -6.43 8.27
N CYS A 99 0.13 -6.16 6.98
CA CYS A 99 -0.20 -7.19 5.99
C CYS A 99 1.00 -8.10 5.69
N LEU A 100 0.74 -9.38 5.45
CA LEU A 100 1.75 -10.36 5.04
C LEU A 100 1.25 -11.17 3.84
N PRO A 101 2.07 -11.38 2.79
CA PRO A 101 1.72 -12.27 1.69
C PRO A 101 1.70 -13.72 2.18
N LEU A 102 0.66 -14.47 1.80
CA LEU A 102 0.49 -15.89 2.15
C LEU A 102 0.79 -16.83 0.98
N ARG A 103 0.99 -16.29 -0.21
CA ARG A 103 1.27 -17.03 -1.45
C ARG A 103 2.46 -16.41 -2.19
N PRO A 104 3.15 -17.17 -3.04
CA PRO A 104 4.23 -16.65 -3.86
C PRO A 104 3.78 -15.48 -4.75
N MET A 105 4.66 -14.49 -4.92
CA MET A 105 4.36 -13.30 -5.71
C MET A 105 4.08 -13.60 -7.19
N GLY A 106 4.78 -14.59 -7.77
CA GLY A 106 4.53 -15.01 -9.16
C GLY A 106 3.09 -15.44 -9.40
N GLU A 107 2.48 -16.14 -8.44
CA GLU A 107 1.08 -16.57 -8.56
C GLU A 107 0.11 -15.38 -8.58
N LEU A 108 0.37 -14.34 -7.79
CA LEU A 108 -0.43 -13.11 -7.83
C LEU A 108 -0.29 -12.40 -9.17
N VAL A 109 0.94 -12.28 -9.68
CA VAL A 109 1.22 -11.63 -10.96
C VAL A 109 0.50 -12.35 -12.11
N ASP A 110 0.59 -13.68 -12.16
CA ASP A 110 -0.07 -14.50 -13.18
C ASP A 110 -1.61 -14.41 -13.06
N TYR A 111 -2.14 -14.43 -11.83
CA TYR A 111 -3.56 -14.32 -11.57
C TYR A 111 -4.15 -13.01 -12.09
N LEU A 112 -3.45 -11.89 -11.84
CA LEU A 112 -3.82 -10.56 -12.28
C LEU A 112 -3.59 -10.36 -13.79
N ALA A 113 -2.54 -10.97 -14.37
CA ALA A 113 -2.28 -10.91 -15.80
C ALA A 113 -3.42 -11.52 -16.64
N GLN A 114 -4.08 -12.56 -16.12
CA GLN A 114 -5.27 -13.16 -16.74
C GLN A 114 -6.53 -12.28 -16.62
N ARG A 115 -6.51 -11.23 -15.78
CA ARG A 115 -7.66 -10.39 -15.44
C ARG A 115 -7.30 -8.90 -15.50
N PRO A 116 -6.76 -8.40 -16.62
CA PRO A 116 -6.08 -7.09 -16.69
C PRO A 116 -7.00 -5.86 -16.58
N GLN A 117 -8.32 -6.06 -16.48
CA GLN A 117 -9.35 -5.02 -16.41
C GLN A 117 -10.35 -5.31 -15.27
N VAL A 118 -9.96 -6.11 -14.27
CA VAL A 118 -10.82 -6.49 -13.16
C VAL A 118 -10.26 -5.91 -11.87
N ASP A 119 -11.06 -5.08 -11.22
CA ASP A 119 -10.78 -4.62 -9.87
C ASP A 119 -11.34 -5.60 -8.84
N PHE A 120 -10.54 -5.88 -7.81
CA PHE A 120 -10.88 -6.80 -6.72
C PHE A 120 -11.14 -5.99 -5.45
N ILE A 121 -12.36 -5.50 -5.30
CA ILE A 121 -12.79 -4.69 -4.17
C ILE A 121 -13.99 -5.39 -3.53
N GLU A 122 -13.89 -5.70 -2.24
CA GLU A 122 -15.04 -6.20 -1.49
C GLU A 122 -16.07 -5.08 -1.36
N SER A 123 -17.29 -5.37 -1.81
CA SER A 123 -18.42 -4.46 -1.72
C SER A 123 -19.66 -5.24 -1.32
N VAL A 124 -20.42 -4.68 -0.39
CA VAL A 124 -21.61 -5.26 0.21
C VAL A 124 -22.66 -4.17 0.36
N THR A 125 -23.94 -4.53 0.34
CA THR A 125 -24.99 -3.53 0.57
C THR A 125 -25.04 -3.18 2.05
N THR A 126 -25.47 -1.96 2.36
CA THR A 126 -25.71 -1.51 3.75
C THR A 126 -26.85 -2.27 4.42
N GLN A 127 -27.66 -3.01 3.66
CA GLN A 127 -28.71 -3.90 4.18
C GLN A 127 -28.14 -5.25 4.62
N ASP A 128 -27.09 -5.74 3.94
CA ASP A 128 -26.53 -7.08 4.18
C ASP A 128 -25.50 -7.10 5.32
N VAL A 129 -24.85 -5.97 5.63
CA VAL A 129 -23.84 -5.90 6.68
C VAL A 129 -23.99 -4.68 7.60
N PRO A 130 -23.76 -4.82 8.92
CA PRO A 130 -23.84 -3.73 9.88
C PRO A 130 -22.50 -2.98 10.05
N TRP A 131 -21.68 -2.88 9.01
CA TRP A 131 -20.38 -2.18 9.07
C TRP A 131 -20.54 -0.67 9.28
N THR A 132 -21.57 -0.10 8.68
CA THR A 132 -21.89 1.31 8.83
C THR A 132 -22.45 1.56 10.23
N LYS A 133 -21.69 2.29 11.05
CA LYS A 133 -22.08 2.63 12.43
C LYS A 133 -22.72 4.01 12.56
N GLY A 134 -22.95 4.73 11.46
CA GLY A 134 -23.64 6.03 11.39
C GLY A 134 -23.44 6.73 10.04
N GLY A 135 -24.15 7.85 9.81
CA GLY A 135 -23.95 8.74 8.66
C GLY A 135 -24.77 8.41 7.41
N LEU A 136 -25.86 7.64 7.57
CA LEU A 136 -26.80 7.30 6.49
C LEU A 136 -28.22 7.82 6.76
N ASP A 137 -28.42 8.38 7.95
CA ASP A 137 -29.59 9.05 8.47
C ASP A 137 -29.60 10.55 8.14
#